data_AF-A0A9P5MZ14-F1
#
_entry.id   AF-A0A9P5MZ14-F1
#
_cell.length_a   1.000
_cell.length_b   1.000
_cell.length_c   1.000
_cell.angle_alpha   90.00
_cell.angle_beta   90.00
_cell.angle_gamma   90.00
#
_symmetry.space_group_name_H-M   'P 1'
#
loop_
_entity.id
_entity.type
_entity.pdbx_description
1 polymer ?
#
loop_
_entity_poly.entity_id
_entity_poly.type
_entity_poly.pdbx_seq_one_letter_code
_entity_poly.pdbx_strand_id
1 'polypeptide(L)'
;MVQDGFEPRTGRRLILTSMPPEILLYILSFLDVPELSSLASTSGYLAILAADPILQRTRLLVVAPSRLSHSLFGIGPEGLPFRPTVSELIRRGVMKGLDIERRWRAGLYLYSAPSVANYEKSVLLQRGHASNVVSSKLRRWSLHPNPLKALYKTHVLPDVESSSPLISRCLLPVVRRLKWSIQRDSLSRVLKLRTVTLRES
;
A
#
# COMPACT_ATOMS: atom_id res chain seq x y z
N MET A 1 36.61 -45.63 0.92
CA MET A 1 36.13 -44.23 1.01
C MET A 1 37.31 -43.34 0.69
N VAL A 2 37.39 -42.90 -0.56
CA VAL A 2 38.55 -42.19 -1.12
C VAL A 2 38.42 -40.71 -0.75
N GLN A 3 39.32 -40.22 0.10
CA GLN A 3 39.55 -38.79 0.28
C GLN A 3 40.49 -38.35 -0.85
N ASP A 4 39.91 -37.86 -1.94
CA ASP A 4 40.69 -37.24 -3.01
C ASP A 4 41.26 -35.91 -2.48
N GLY A 5 42.57 -35.95 -2.19
CA GLY A 5 43.39 -34.80 -1.86
C GLY A 5 43.49 -33.86 -3.05
N PHE A 6 42.75 -32.77 -3.00
CA PHE A 6 42.89 -31.65 -3.93
C PHE A 6 44.09 -30.79 -3.50
N GLU A 7 45.29 -31.25 -3.86
CA GLU A 7 46.51 -30.44 -3.81
C GLU A 7 46.34 -29.22 -4.74
N PRO A 8 46.33 -27.97 -4.24
CA PRO A 8 46.21 -26.80 -5.09
C PRO A 8 47.48 -26.67 -5.92
N ARG A 9 47.35 -26.82 -7.24
CA ARG A 9 48.42 -26.57 -8.22
C ARG A 9 48.95 -25.14 -8.04
N THR A 10 49.98 -24.99 -7.22
CA THR A 10 50.79 -23.80 -7.01
C THR A 10 51.68 -23.59 -8.24
N GLY A 11 51.10 -23.15 -9.36
CA GLY A 11 51.81 -23.12 -10.64
C GLY A 11 51.69 -21.87 -11.48
N ARG A 12 50.73 -20.98 -11.20
CA ARG A 12 50.65 -19.65 -11.84
C ARG A 12 50.04 -18.68 -10.83
N ARG A 13 50.88 -17.93 -10.12
CA ARG A 13 50.40 -16.73 -9.41
C ARG A 13 49.73 -15.85 -10.46
N LEU A 14 48.43 -15.62 -10.30
CA LEU A 14 47.68 -14.75 -11.20
C LEU A 14 48.36 -13.38 -11.17
N ILE A 15 48.93 -12.98 -12.31
CA ILE A 15 49.64 -11.70 -12.48
C ILE A 15 48.77 -10.52 -11.99
N LEU A 16 47.45 -10.68 -12.03
CA LEU A 16 46.47 -9.76 -11.46
C LEU A 16 46.72 -9.42 -9.98
N THR A 17 47.10 -10.37 -9.12
CA THR A 17 47.34 -10.07 -7.69
C THR A 17 48.68 -9.39 -7.43
N SER A 18 49.54 -9.28 -8.44
CA SER A 18 50.79 -8.50 -8.35
C SER A 18 50.62 -7.03 -8.72
N MET A 19 49.46 -6.63 -9.26
CA MET A 19 49.18 -5.23 -9.56
C MET A 19 48.85 -4.43 -8.29
N PRO A 20 49.16 -3.13 -8.26
CA PRO A 20 48.66 -2.22 -7.23
C PRO A 20 47.12 -2.27 -7.14
N PRO A 21 46.55 -2.25 -5.93
CA PRO A 21 45.10 -2.39 -5.74
C PRO A 21 44.31 -1.27 -6.40
N GLU A 22 44.88 -0.08 -6.58
CA GLU A 22 44.26 1.07 -7.24
C GLU A 22 43.99 0.79 -8.72
N ILE A 23 44.98 0.21 -9.41
CA ILE A 23 44.85 -0.16 -10.84
C ILE A 23 43.83 -1.29 -10.98
N LEU A 24 43.85 -2.25 -10.05
CA LEU A 24 42.91 -3.35 -10.06
C LEU A 24 41.46 -2.85 -9.87
N LEU A 25 41.23 -1.99 -8.87
CA LEU A 25 39.92 -1.36 -8.64
C LEU A 25 39.47 -0.54 -9.85
N TYR A 26 40.39 0.17 -10.51
CA TYR A 26 40.09 0.91 -11.73
C TYR A 26 39.62 -0.03 -12.85
N ILE A 27 40.31 -1.14 -13.10
CA ILE A 27 39.91 -2.14 -14.11
C ILE A 27 38.55 -2.75 -13.75
N LEU A 28 38.37 -3.16 -12.49
CA LEU A 28 37.12 -3.75 -12.01
C LEU A 28 35.93 -2.78 -12.13
N SER A 29 36.17 -1.46 -12.16
CA SER A 29 35.10 -0.45 -12.29
C SER A 29 34.44 -0.43 -13.67
N PHE A 30 35.07 -1.02 -14.69
CA PHE A 30 34.52 -1.14 -16.04
C PHE A 30 33.82 -2.48 -16.31
N LEU A 31 33.92 -3.45 -15.39
CA LEU A 31 33.34 -4.78 -15.56
C LEU A 31 31.88 -4.84 -15.11
N ASP A 32 31.10 -5.70 -15.77
CA ASP A 32 29.68 -5.86 -15.49
C ASP A 32 29.39 -6.79 -14.28
N VAL A 33 28.12 -6.88 -13.83
CA VAL A 33 27.73 -7.62 -12.60
C VAL A 33 28.02 -9.11 -12.77
N PRO A 34 27.62 -9.74 -13.89
CA PRO A 34 27.96 -11.14 -14.12
C PRO A 34 29.47 -11.38 -14.20
N GLU A 35 30.24 -10.43 -14.73
CA GLU A 35 31.70 -10.55 -14.88
C GLU A 35 32.41 -10.47 -13.53
N LEU A 36 32.01 -9.51 -12.68
CA LEU A 36 32.52 -9.41 -11.31
C LEU A 36 32.15 -10.63 -10.46
N SER A 37 30.93 -11.15 -10.62
CA SER A 37 30.50 -12.38 -9.92
C SER A 37 31.32 -13.59 -10.37
N SER A 38 31.62 -13.67 -11.67
CA SER A 38 32.48 -14.71 -12.23
C SER A 38 33.92 -14.60 -11.67
N LEU A 39 34.50 -13.40 -11.62
CA LEU A 39 35.82 -13.16 -11.03
C LEU A 39 35.86 -13.44 -9.52
N ALA A 40 34.82 -13.03 -8.78
CA ALA A 40 34.69 -13.31 -7.36
C ALA A 40 34.69 -14.82 -7.07
N SER A 41 34.10 -15.64 -7.95
CA SER A 41 34.11 -17.10 -7.80
C SER A 41 35.50 -17.73 -7.98
N THR A 42 36.40 -17.07 -8.71
CA THR A 42 37.76 -17.59 -8.99
C THR A 42 38.77 -17.29 -7.88
N SER A 43 38.58 -16.22 -7.10
CA SER A 43 39.53 -15.79 -6.07
C SER A 43 38.82 -15.05 -4.94
N GLY A 44 39.08 -15.48 -3.70
CA GLY A 44 38.53 -14.83 -2.50
C GLY A 44 38.99 -13.37 -2.35
N TYR A 45 40.20 -13.03 -2.80
CA TYR A 45 40.68 -11.64 -2.79
C TYR A 45 39.88 -10.76 -3.77
N LEU A 46 39.61 -11.27 -4.98
CA LEU A 46 38.76 -10.59 -5.95
C LEU A 46 37.31 -10.50 -5.47
N ALA A 47 36.82 -11.49 -4.72
CA ALA A 47 35.51 -11.43 -4.11
C ALA A 47 35.38 -10.28 -3.11
N ILE A 48 36.40 -10.06 -2.27
CA ILE A 48 36.44 -8.94 -1.31
C ILE A 48 36.43 -7.60 -2.05
N LEU A 49 37.23 -7.46 -3.11
CA LEU A 49 37.27 -6.23 -3.90
C LEU A 49 36.00 -6.00 -4.72
N ALA A 50 35.40 -7.05 -5.28
CA ALA A 50 34.12 -6.97 -5.99
C ALA A 50 32.96 -6.59 -5.07
N ALA A 51 33.07 -6.92 -3.77
CA ALA A 51 32.11 -6.53 -2.74
C ALA A 51 32.33 -5.10 -2.20
N ASP A 52 33.37 -4.39 -2.65
CA ASP A 52 33.66 -3.02 -2.19
C ASP A 52 32.51 -2.06 -2.57
N PRO A 53 31.86 -1.40 -1.60
CA PRO A 53 30.79 -0.45 -1.87
C PRO A 53 31.24 0.76 -2.71
N ILE A 54 32.51 1.15 -2.64
CA ILE A 54 33.05 2.26 -3.42
C ILE A 54 33.12 1.88 -4.90
N LEU A 55 33.61 0.67 -5.20
CA LEU A 55 33.65 0.11 -6.55
C LEU A 55 32.24 0.00 -7.14
N GLN A 56 31.27 -0.50 -6.37
CA GLN A 56 29.88 -0.61 -6.82
C GLN A 56 29.28 0.78 -7.12
N ARG A 57 29.60 1.79 -6.31
CA ARG A 57 29.14 3.16 -6.53
C ARG A 57 29.75 3.79 -7.79
N THR A 58 31.07 3.73 -7.96
CA THR A 58 31.73 4.27 -9.16
C THR A 58 31.22 3.58 -10.41
N ARG A 59 31.04 2.28 -10.34
CA ARG A 59 30.49 1.50 -11.44
C ARG A 59 29.04 1.89 -11.79
N LEU A 60 28.15 2.04 -10.81
CA LEU A 60 26.79 2.52 -11.08
C LEU A 60 26.79 3.88 -11.81
N LEU A 61 27.73 4.75 -11.48
CA LEU A 61 27.91 6.05 -12.13
C LEU A 61 28.52 5.94 -13.54
N VAL A 62 29.43 5.00 -13.79
CA VAL A 62 30.15 4.87 -15.06
C VAL A 62 29.38 4.00 -16.07
N VAL A 63 28.93 2.82 -15.66
CA VAL A 63 28.31 1.82 -16.54
C VAL A 63 26.86 2.16 -16.87
N ALA A 64 26.14 2.79 -15.95
CA ALA A 64 24.73 3.08 -16.13
C ALA A 64 24.29 4.44 -15.57
N PRO A 65 24.95 5.56 -15.96
CA PRO A 65 24.56 6.90 -15.52
C PRO A 65 23.11 7.21 -15.92
N SER A 66 22.68 6.71 -17.08
CA SER A 66 21.30 6.80 -17.57
C SER A 66 20.31 6.05 -16.70
N ARG A 67 20.67 4.92 -16.09
CA ARG A 67 19.76 4.15 -15.21
C ARG A 67 19.62 4.78 -13.83
N LEU A 68 20.68 5.39 -13.30
CA LEU A 68 20.60 6.17 -12.07
C LEU A 68 19.78 7.45 -12.27
N SER A 69 20.05 8.19 -13.35
CA SER A 69 19.29 9.39 -13.67
C SER A 69 17.84 9.08 -14.02
N HIS A 70 17.55 8.05 -14.84
CA HIS A 70 16.17 7.63 -15.09
C HIS A 70 15.49 7.05 -13.86
N SER A 71 16.14 6.20 -13.06
CA SER A 71 15.44 5.56 -11.94
C SER A 71 15.09 6.54 -10.81
N LEU A 72 15.91 7.57 -10.58
CA LEU A 72 15.72 8.53 -9.49
C LEU A 72 15.07 9.84 -9.93
N PHE A 73 15.22 10.21 -11.21
CA PHE A 73 14.76 11.49 -11.76
C PHE A 73 14.07 11.35 -13.12
N GLY A 74 13.92 10.13 -13.62
CA GLY A 74 13.25 9.89 -14.88
C GLY A 74 11.75 10.11 -14.77
N ILE A 75 11.17 10.43 -15.91
CA ILE A 75 9.76 10.65 -16.11
C ILE A 75 9.23 9.44 -16.90
N GLY A 76 8.16 8.82 -16.40
CA GLY A 76 7.50 7.72 -17.08
C GLY A 76 6.76 8.19 -18.35
N PRO A 77 6.24 7.25 -19.17
CA PRO A 77 5.51 7.59 -20.39
C PRO A 77 4.27 8.47 -20.14
N GLU A 78 3.70 8.43 -18.93
CA GLU A 78 2.56 9.25 -18.51
C GLU A 78 2.97 10.64 -17.99
N GLY A 79 4.25 11.00 -18.02
CA GLY A 79 4.73 12.28 -17.49
C GLY A 79 4.93 12.30 -15.98
N LEU A 80 4.74 11.18 -15.27
CA LEU A 80 4.93 11.09 -13.83
C LEU A 80 6.38 10.74 -13.47
N PRO A 81 6.99 11.42 -12.47
CA PRO A 81 8.33 11.08 -12.02
C PRO A 81 8.34 9.68 -11.38
N PHE A 82 9.36 8.87 -11.67
CA PHE A 82 9.50 7.54 -11.03
C PHE A 82 9.76 7.65 -9.52
N ARG A 83 10.38 8.75 -9.09
CA ARG A 83 10.57 9.04 -7.67
C ARG A 83 9.29 9.67 -7.10
N PRO A 84 8.63 9.01 -6.13
CA PRO A 84 7.46 9.60 -5.50
C PRO A 84 7.86 10.87 -4.75
N THR A 85 7.06 11.92 -4.95
CA THR A 85 7.21 13.18 -4.23
C THR A 85 6.85 13.00 -2.75
N VAL A 86 7.33 13.91 -1.87
CA VAL A 86 6.98 13.85 -0.43
C VAL A 86 5.46 13.91 -0.23
N SER A 87 4.75 14.72 -1.02
CA SER A 87 3.28 14.79 -1.00
C SER A 87 2.62 13.47 -1.43
N GLU A 88 3.18 12.74 -2.40
CA GLU A 88 2.71 11.39 -2.74
C GLU A 88 2.96 10.39 -1.62
N LEU A 89 4.11 10.46 -0.96
CA LEU A 89 4.41 9.60 0.19
C LEU A 89 3.45 9.85 1.36
N ILE A 90 3.05 11.11 1.57
CA ILE A 90 2.02 11.49 2.55
C ILE A 90 0.65 10.93 2.12
N ARG A 91 0.24 11.14 0.86
CA ARG A 91 -1.06 10.64 0.34
C ARG A 91 -1.17 9.11 0.38
N ARG A 92 -0.09 8.40 0.07
CA ARG A 92 -0.01 6.92 0.17
C ARG A 92 0.06 6.42 1.61
N GLY A 93 0.22 7.31 2.59
CA GLY A 93 0.36 6.95 3.99
C GLY A 93 1.71 6.29 4.33
N VAL A 94 2.72 6.41 3.48
CA VAL A 94 4.09 5.96 3.76
C VAL A 94 4.73 6.90 4.78
N MET A 95 4.55 8.20 4.57
CA MET A 95 4.99 9.22 5.52
C MET A 95 3.79 9.72 6.34
N LYS A 96 3.93 9.71 7.65
CA LYS A 96 2.90 10.14 8.59
C LYS A 96 3.51 11.06 9.64
N GLY A 97 2.72 12.02 10.10
CA GLY A 97 3.16 12.97 11.11
C GLY A 97 2.05 13.97 11.41
N LEU A 98 2.14 14.61 12.57
CA LEU A 98 1.26 15.71 12.92
C LEU A 98 1.60 16.92 12.05
N ASP A 99 0.61 17.46 11.33
CA ASP A 99 0.76 18.58 10.41
C ASP A 99 1.91 18.40 9.38
N ILE A 100 2.10 17.16 8.90
CA ILE A 100 3.25 16.79 8.07
C ILE A 100 3.38 17.65 6.81
N GLU A 101 2.27 18.00 6.15
CA GLU A 101 2.32 18.88 4.98
C GLU A 101 2.78 20.30 5.32
N ARG A 102 2.28 20.87 6.43
CA ARG A 102 2.67 22.21 6.88
C ARG A 102 4.15 22.24 7.26
N ARG A 103 4.61 21.20 7.97
CA ARG A 103 6.02 21.04 8.36
C ARG A 103 6.93 20.90 7.15
N TRP A 104 6.53 20.10 6.16
CA TRP A 104 7.25 19.95 4.91
C TRP A 104 7.35 21.28 4.14
N ARG A 105 6.23 22.01 3.97
CA ARG A 105 6.24 23.33 3.32
C ARG A 105 7.10 24.35 4.06
N ALA A 106 7.21 24.23 5.38
CA ALA A 106 8.09 25.06 6.22
C ALA A 106 9.56 24.58 6.25
N GLY A 107 9.91 23.52 5.53
CA GLY A 107 11.28 22.97 5.51
C GLY A 107 11.72 22.32 6.82
N LEU A 108 10.78 21.96 7.70
CA LEU A 108 11.08 21.34 8.99
C LEU A 108 11.38 19.85 8.83
N TYR A 109 12.31 19.33 9.64
CA TYR A 109 12.63 17.90 9.69
C TYR A 109 11.42 17.07 10.15
N LEU A 110 10.91 16.23 9.25
CA LEU A 110 9.67 15.47 9.44
C LEU A 110 9.79 14.37 10.52
N TYR A 111 10.99 13.83 10.72
CA TYR A 111 11.28 12.73 11.64
C TYR A 111 12.23 13.10 12.78
N SER A 112 12.22 14.35 13.22
CA SER A 112 12.90 14.70 14.47
C SER A 112 12.24 13.95 15.64
N ALA A 113 13.03 13.55 16.65
CA ALA A 113 12.53 12.90 17.86
C ALA A 113 11.28 13.59 18.47
N PRO A 114 11.24 14.93 18.63
CA PRO A 114 10.02 15.60 19.13
C PRO A 114 8.84 15.53 18.15
N SER A 115 9.07 15.51 16.84
CA SER A 115 8.02 15.32 15.82
C SER A 115 7.34 13.96 15.98
N VAL A 116 8.15 12.91 16.11
CA VAL A 116 7.68 11.52 16.28
C VAL A 116 6.91 11.38 17.59
N ALA A 117 7.48 11.85 18.71
CA ALA A 117 6.81 11.78 20.01
C ALA A 117 5.47 12.54 20.04
N ASN A 118 5.39 13.72 19.40
CA ASN A 118 4.14 14.47 19.30
C ASN A 118 3.10 13.78 18.41
N TYR A 119 3.55 13.19 17.30
CA TYR A 119 2.66 12.41 16.43
C TYR A 119 2.08 11.20 17.17
N GLU A 120 2.91 10.42 17.87
CA GLU A 120 2.45 9.27 18.64
C GLU A 120 1.43 9.67 19.71
N LYS A 121 1.72 10.73 20.48
CA LYS A 121 0.77 11.29 21.46
C LYS A 121 -0.54 11.70 20.79
N SER A 122 -0.47 12.37 19.64
CA SER A 122 -1.67 12.78 18.90
C SER A 122 -2.52 11.59 18.44
N VAL A 123 -1.89 10.50 17.99
CA VAL A 123 -2.58 9.27 17.57
C VAL A 123 -3.26 8.60 18.76
N LEU A 124 -2.58 8.53 19.92
CA LEU A 124 -3.16 8.00 21.14
C LEU A 124 -4.37 8.81 21.61
N LEU A 125 -4.26 10.14 21.60
CA LEU A 125 -5.35 11.05 21.95
C LEU A 125 -6.54 10.90 20.99
N GLN A 126 -6.29 10.84 19.68
CA GLN A 126 -7.33 10.64 18.68
C GLN A 126 -8.04 9.29 18.86
N ARG A 127 -7.29 8.22 19.14
CA ARG A 127 -7.86 6.89 19.42
C ARG A 127 -8.69 6.89 20.69
N GLY A 128 -8.21 7.52 21.76
CA GLY A 128 -8.96 7.69 23.01
C GLY A 128 -10.25 8.46 22.80
N HIS A 129 -10.18 9.59 22.08
CA HIS A 129 -11.35 10.38 21.73
C HIS A 129 -12.36 9.58 20.89
N ALA A 130 -11.92 8.93 19.82
CA ALA A 130 -12.78 8.10 18.98
C ALA A 130 -13.45 6.97 19.79
N SER A 131 -12.70 6.30 20.67
CA SER A 131 -13.23 5.30 21.59
C SER A 131 -14.29 5.86 22.53
N ASN A 132 -14.07 7.06 23.08
CA ASN A 132 -15.03 7.73 23.96
C ASN A 132 -16.30 8.16 23.21
N VAL A 133 -16.16 8.65 21.98
CA VAL A 133 -17.29 9.00 21.11
C VAL A 133 -18.09 7.74 20.76
N VAL A 134 -17.42 6.66 20.33
CA VAL A 134 -18.09 5.40 19.99
C VAL A 134 -18.78 4.81 21.22
N SER A 135 -18.10 4.72 22.35
CA SER A 135 -18.68 4.18 23.58
C SER A 135 -19.85 5.01 24.11
N SER A 136 -19.77 6.35 24.06
CA SER A 136 -20.89 7.21 24.45
C SER A 136 -22.08 7.05 23.51
N LYS A 137 -21.86 6.91 22.19
CA LYS A 137 -22.92 6.62 21.22
C LYS A 137 -23.53 5.23 21.43
N LEU A 138 -22.71 4.21 21.68
CA LEU A 138 -23.17 2.85 21.96
C LEU A 138 -23.96 2.78 23.26
N ARG A 139 -23.51 3.43 24.34
CA ARG A 139 -24.25 3.52 25.61
C ARG A 139 -25.59 4.24 25.43
N ARG A 140 -25.62 5.32 24.64
CA ARG A 140 -26.88 6.00 24.31
C ARG A 140 -27.82 5.08 23.54
N TRP A 141 -27.29 4.24 22.66
CA TRP A 141 -28.08 3.28 21.88
C TRP A 141 -28.56 2.09 22.72
N SER A 142 -27.77 1.60 23.68
CA SER A 142 -28.16 0.48 24.55
C SER A 142 -29.30 0.83 25.51
N LEU A 143 -29.50 2.13 25.80
CA LEU A 143 -30.61 2.61 26.64
C LEU A 143 -31.97 2.56 25.93
N HIS A 144 -32.01 2.41 24.61
CA HIS A 144 -33.27 2.28 23.89
C HIS A 144 -33.74 0.81 23.85
N PRO A 145 -34.93 0.50 24.38
CA PRO A 145 -35.45 -0.88 24.41
C PRO A 145 -35.75 -1.45 23.01
N ASN A 146 -35.78 -0.60 21.97
CA ASN A 146 -35.92 -1.02 20.57
C ASN A 146 -35.26 0.00 19.62
N PRO A 147 -33.93 -0.04 19.45
CA PRO A 147 -33.19 0.95 18.64
C PRO A 147 -33.62 0.93 17.18
N LEU A 148 -34.00 -0.24 16.65
CA LEU A 148 -34.48 -0.40 15.28
C LEU A 148 -35.81 0.32 15.02
N LYS A 149 -36.74 0.30 15.99
CA LYS A 149 -38.00 1.05 15.88
C LYS A 149 -37.77 2.55 15.97
N ALA A 150 -36.81 2.99 16.78
CA ALA A 150 -36.43 4.41 16.84
C ALA A 150 -35.87 4.88 15.49
N LEU A 151 -34.97 4.09 14.86
CA LEU A 151 -34.41 4.39 13.53
C LEU A 151 -35.48 4.41 12.42
N TYR A 152 -36.49 3.55 12.52
CA TYR A 152 -37.64 3.58 11.62
C TYR A 152 -38.48 4.85 11.80
N LYS A 153 -38.77 5.25 13.05
CA LYS A 153 -39.49 6.50 13.35
C LYS A 153 -38.76 7.74 12.85
N THR A 154 -37.44 7.71 12.83
CA THR A 154 -36.60 8.79 12.25
C THR A 154 -36.39 8.66 10.74
N HIS A 155 -37.09 7.74 10.06
CA HIS A 155 -36.97 7.47 8.62
C HIS A 155 -35.55 7.17 8.14
N VAL A 156 -34.65 6.70 9.02
CA VAL A 156 -33.30 6.25 8.65
C VAL A 156 -33.37 4.88 7.99
N LEU A 157 -34.30 4.04 8.44
CA LEU A 157 -34.65 2.79 7.79
C LEU A 157 -35.88 3.02 6.90
N PRO A 158 -35.80 2.70 5.61
CA PRO A 158 -36.88 3.03 4.67
C PRO A 158 -38.15 2.17 4.89
N ASP A 159 -38.01 0.97 5.48
CA ASP A 159 -39.12 0.02 5.64
C ASP A 159 -39.24 -0.51 7.07
N VAL A 160 -40.48 -0.81 7.49
CA VAL A 160 -40.79 -1.48 8.76
C VAL A 160 -40.06 -2.81 8.89
N GLU A 161 -39.89 -3.54 7.78
CA GLU A 161 -39.21 -4.84 7.74
C GLU A 161 -37.73 -4.74 8.08
N SER A 162 -37.11 -3.61 7.75
CA SER A 162 -35.71 -3.33 8.12
C SER A 162 -35.54 -3.12 9.62
N SER A 163 -36.65 -2.81 10.32
CA SER A 163 -36.69 -2.66 11.77
C SER A 163 -37.05 -3.94 12.53
N SER A 164 -37.45 -5.00 11.82
CA SER A 164 -37.82 -6.28 12.40
C SER A 164 -36.61 -7.22 12.50
N PRO A 165 -36.35 -7.86 13.65
CA PRO A 165 -35.31 -8.87 13.78
C PRO A 165 -35.68 -10.20 13.11
N LEU A 166 -36.95 -10.39 12.69
CA LEU A 166 -37.46 -11.63 12.10
C LEU A 166 -36.96 -11.84 10.66
N ILE A 167 -36.55 -10.78 9.97
CA ILE A 167 -36.10 -10.83 8.58
C ILE A 167 -34.61 -10.54 8.55
N SER A 168 -33.82 -11.48 8.03
CA SER A 168 -32.40 -11.27 7.81
C SER A 168 -32.16 -10.07 6.89
N ARG A 169 -31.22 -9.20 7.25
CA ARG A 169 -30.91 -7.99 6.46
C ARG A 169 -30.45 -8.31 5.04
N CYS A 170 -29.85 -9.48 4.83
CA CYS A 170 -29.43 -9.96 3.51
C CYS A 170 -30.62 -10.25 2.59
N LEU A 171 -31.80 -10.53 3.16
CA LEU A 171 -33.03 -10.80 2.42
C LEU A 171 -33.82 -9.53 2.09
N LEU A 172 -33.52 -8.39 2.71
CA LEU A 172 -34.24 -7.13 2.46
C LEU A 172 -34.31 -6.75 0.98
N PRO A 173 -33.24 -6.88 0.15
CA PRO A 173 -33.35 -6.59 -1.28
C PRO A 173 -34.33 -7.52 -2.00
N VAL A 174 -34.39 -8.80 -1.60
CA VAL A 174 -35.30 -9.79 -2.19
C VAL A 174 -36.74 -9.53 -1.76
N VAL A 175 -36.96 -9.28 -0.47
CA VAL A 175 -38.27 -8.93 0.09
C VAL A 175 -38.81 -7.66 -0.58
N ARG A 176 -37.98 -6.64 -0.79
CA ARG A 176 -38.36 -5.42 -1.53
C ARG A 176 -38.76 -5.72 -2.97
N ARG A 177 -37.97 -6.52 -3.69
CA ARG A 177 -38.28 -6.93 -5.07
C ARG A 177 -39.61 -7.69 -5.12
N LEU A 178 -39.83 -8.60 -4.17
CA LEU A 178 -41.06 -9.38 -4.08
C LEU A 178 -42.26 -8.48 -3.78
N LYS A 179 -42.17 -7.59 -2.79
CA LYS A 179 -43.20 -6.59 -2.51
C LYS A 179 -43.52 -5.73 -3.72
N TRP A 180 -42.50 -5.21 -4.41
CA TRP A 180 -42.69 -4.41 -5.60
C TRP A 180 -43.36 -5.21 -6.73
N SER A 181 -42.96 -6.47 -6.94
CA SER A 181 -43.61 -7.34 -7.94
C SER A 181 -45.09 -7.59 -7.60
N ILE A 182 -45.41 -7.85 -6.34
CA ILE A 182 -46.78 -8.07 -5.87
C ILE A 182 -47.62 -6.79 -6.02
N GLN A 183 -47.05 -5.62 -5.67
CA GLN A 183 -47.72 -4.33 -5.84
C GLN A 183 -47.95 -4.02 -7.32
N ARG A 184 -46.98 -4.29 -8.20
CA ARG A 184 -47.14 -4.11 -9.64
C ARG A 184 -48.24 -5.02 -10.19
N ASP A 185 -48.26 -6.28 -9.75
CA ASP A 185 -49.25 -7.26 -10.20
C ASP A 185 -50.66 -6.91 -9.70
N SER A 186 -50.80 -6.41 -8.46
CA SER A 186 -52.10 -5.96 -7.94
C SER A 186 -52.62 -4.75 -8.70
N LEU A 187 -51.77 -3.76 -9.00
CA LEU A 187 -52.12 -2.60 -9.83
C LEU A 187 -52.54 -3.03 -11.24
N SER A 188 -51.82 -3.98 -11.84
CA SER A 188 -52.17 -4.48 -13.18
C SER A 188 -53.56 -5.14 -13.21
N ARG A 189 -53.95 -5.86 -12.15
CA ARG A 189 -55.28 -6.47 -12.03
C ARG A 189 -56.38 -5.42 -11.90
N VAL A 190 -56.17 -4.39 -11.07
CA VAL A 190 -57.13 -3.29 -10.91
C VAL A 190 -57.34 -2.53 -12.23
N LEU A 191 -56.27 -2.28 -12.99
CA LEU A 191 -56.36 -1.65 -14.29
C LEU A 191 -57.12 -2.50 -15.31
N LYS A 192 -56.86 -3.81 -15.35
CA LYS A 192 -57.60 -4.74 -16.23
C LYS A 192 -59.10 -4.76 -15.93
N LEU A 193 -59.47 -4.82 -14.66
CA LEU A 193 -60.90 -4.77 -14.25
C LEU A 193 -61.56 -3.47 -14.71
N ARG A 194 -60.90 -2.32 -14.55
CA ARG A 194 -61.41 -1.03 -15.03
C ARG A 194 -61.59 -0.97 -16.55
N THR A 195 -60.67 -1.57 -17.31
CA THR A 195 -60.79 -1.60 -18.77
C THR A 195 -61.92 -2.50 -19.26
N VAL A 196 -62.28 -3.55 -18.51
CA VAL A 196 -63.43 -4.41 -18.84
C VAL A 196 -64.74 -3.66 -18.59
N THR A 197 -64.89 -3.01 -17.43
CA THR A 197 -66.10 -2.25 -17.10
C THR A 197 -66.36 -1.10 -18.07
N LEU A 198 -65.32 -0.47 -18.65
CA LEU A 198 -65.46 0.59 -19.64
C LEU A 198 -65.80 0.10 -21.06
N ARG A 199 -65.71 -1.21 -21.34
CA ARG A 199 -66.12 -1.80 -22.62
C ARG A 199 -67.57 -2.29 -22.62
N GLU A 200 -68.15 -2.48 -21.44
CA GLU A 200 -69.53 -2.94 -21.26
C GLU A 200 -70.52 -1.78 -21.08
N SER A 201 -70.02 -0.54 -21.01
CA SER A 201 -70.78 0.72 -21.00
C SER A 201 -70.75 1.38 -22.37
#